data_AF-A0A650CGW8-F1
#
_entry.id   AF-A0A650CGW8-F1
#
_cell.length_a   1.000
_cell.length_b   1.000
_cell.length_c   1.000
_cell.angle_alpha   90.00
_cell.angle_beta   90.00
_cell.angle_gamma   90.00
#
_symmetry.space_group_name_H-M   'P 1'
#
loop_
_entity.id
_entity.type
_entity.pdbx_description
1 polymer ?
#
loop_
_entity_poly.entity_id
_entity_poly.type
_entity_poly.pdbx_seq_one_letter_code
_entity_poly.pdbx_strand_id
1 'polypeptide(L)'
;MSYIIALTTIGGMESAKKIAKTLVDERLAACVNIIPYVKSFYVWEDKTTEDDESLLIIKSDEKVKEKLINRIKELHTYTLPEIIIINFNDGLPDYLKWISESVRRSEDRSK
;
A
#
# COMPACT_ATOMS: atom_id res chain seq x y z
N MET A 1 9.69 -16.80 5.08
CA MET A 1 9.64 -15.43 4.52
C MET A 1 8.37 -14.78 5.05
N SER A 2 8.36 -13.48 5.30
CA SER A 2 7.19 -12.77 5.81
C SER A 2 6.72 -11.75 4.77
N TYR A 3 5.41 -11.63 4.61
CA TYR A 3 4.78 -10.75 3.65
C TYR A 3 3.79 -9.85 4.35
N ILE A 4 3.44 -8.76 3.69
CA ILE A 4 2.53 -7.76 4.23
C ILE A 4 1.45 -7.39 3.24
N ILE A 5 0.27 -7.13 3.80
CA ILE A 5 -0.75 -6.31 3.17
C ILE A 5 -0.73 -4.97 3.90
N ALA A 6 -0.46 -3.89 3.18
CA ALA A 6 -0.70 -2.53 3.68
C ALA A 6 -2.06 -2.04 3.19
N LEU A 7 -2.85 -1.51 4.11
CA LEU A 7 -4.13 -0.85 3.85
C LEU A 7 -3.98 0.65 4.05
N THR A 8 -4.53 1.42 3.12
CA THR A 8 -4.61 2.88 3.21
C THR A 8 -5.81 3.37 2.41
N THR A 9 -6.49 4.40 2.88
CA THR A 9 -7.54 5.09 2.13
C THR A 9 -7.07 6.46 1.68
N ILE A 10 -7.50 6.88 0.50
CA ILE A 10 -7.21 8.22 0.00
C ILE A 10 -8.38 8.79 -0.81
N GLY A 11 -8.58 10.10 -0.67
CA GLY A 11 -9.54 10.86 -1.45
C GLY A 11 -9.17 10.93 -2.93
N GLY A 12 -10.13 10.53 -3.78
CA GLY A 12 -10.04 10.65 -5.23
C GLY A 12 -9.26 9.54 -5.94
N MET A 13 -9.80 9.10 -7.07
CA MET A 13 -9.24 8.03 -7.91
C MET A 13 -7.86 8.38 -8.49
N GLU A 14 -7.61 9.64 -8.83
CA GLU A 14 -6.33 10.09 -9.39
C GLU A 14 -5.19 9.94 -8.36
N SER A 15 -5.43 10.33 -7.10
CA SER A 15 -4.48 10.15 -6.00
C SER A 15 -4.20 8.66 -5.74
N ALA A 16 -5.25 7.83 -5.73
CA ALA A 16 -5.13 6.39 -5.56
C ALA A 16 -4.27 5.74 -6.66
N LYS A 17 -4.53 6.08 -7.93
CA LYS A 17 -3.74 5.61 -9.08
C LYS A 17 -2.28 6.06 -9.01
N LYS A 18 -2.05 7.32 -8.61
CA LYS A 18 -0.69 7.86 -8.44
C LYS A 18 0.09 7.04 -7.41
N ILE A 19 -0.46 6.83 -6.22
CA ILE A 19 0.17 6.01 -5.17
C ILE A 19 0.42 4.59 -5.70
N ALA A 20 -0.62 3.93 -6.22
CA ALA A 20 -0.52 2.55 -6.70
C ALA A 20 0.60 2.37 -7.75
N LYS A 21 0.62 3.25 -8.76
CA LYS A 21 1.62 3.21 -9.83
C LYS A 21 3.03 3.50 -9.30
N THR A 22 3.19 4.54 -8.50
CA THR A 22 4.50 4.90 -7.94
C THR A 22 5.09 3.79 -7.08
N LEU A 23 4.28 3.14 -6.22
CA LEU A 23 4.77 2.06 -5.37
C LEU A 23 5.23 0.83 -6.15
N VAL A 24 4.55 0.51 -7.25
CA VAL A 24 4.94 -0.61 -8.14
C VAL A 24 6.18 -0.22 -8.96
N ASP A 25 6.19 0.98 -9.57
CA ASP A 25 7.32 1.47 -10.38
C ASP A 25 8.62 1.57 -9.55
N GLU A 26 8.52 2.01 -8.30
CA GLU A 26 9.65 2.12 -7.35
C GLU A 26 9.97 0.79 -6.65
N ARG A 27 9.26 -0.30 -6.97
CA ARG A 27 9.47 -1.64 -6.41
C ARG A 27 9.30 -1.71 -4.89
N LEU A 28 8.38 -0.92 -4.35
CA LEU A 28 7.98 -0.96 -2.93
C LEU A 28 6.74 -1.82 -2.69
N ALA A 29 5.99 -2.12 -3.75
CA ALA A 29 4.89 -3.06 -3.75
C ALA A 29 4.98 -3.98 -4.98
N ALA A 30 4.60 -5.24 -4.82
CA ALA A 30 4.46 -6.15 -5.95
C ALA A 30 3.14 -5.89 -6.70
N CYS A 31 2.08 -5.60 -5.96
CA CYS A 31 0.75 -5.37 -6.49
C CYS A 31 -0.02 -4.39 -5.60
N VAL A 32 -0.88 -3.57 -6.21
CA VAL A 32 -1.83 -2.72 -5.51
C VAL A 32 -3.20 -2.91 -6.15
N ASN A 33 -4.20 -3.28 -5.36
CA ASN A 33 -5.60 -3.24 -5.78
C ASN A 33 -6.21 -1.92 -5.29
N ILE A 34 -7.00 -1.28 -6.14
CA ILE A 34 -7.79 -0.10 -5.78
C ILE A 34 -9.26 -0.53 -5.73
N ILE A 35 -9.89 -0.37 -4.58
CA ILE A 35 -11.35 -0.49 -4.43
C ILE A 35 -11.92 0.93 -4.48
N PRO A 36 -12.65 1.29 -5.55
CA PRO A 36 -13.22 2.62 -5.69
C PRO A 36 -14.46 2.81 -4.81
N TYR A 37 -14.85 4.07 -4.61
CA TYR A 37 -16.15 4.47 -4.04
C TYR A 37 -16.41 3.91 -2.63
N VAL A 38 -15.40 3.98 -1.76
CA VAL A 38 -15.53 3.65 -0.34
C VAL A 38 -16.05 4.88 0.41
N LYS A 39 -16.95 4.67 1.36
CA LYS A 39 -17.37 5.69 2.32
C LYS A 39 -16.68 5.46 3.66
N SER A 40 -15.93 6.45 4.12
CA SER A 40 -15.24 6.43 5.41
C SER A 40 -16.02 7.28 6.41
N PHE A 41 -16.41 6.70 7.53
CA PHE A 41 -17.09 7.38 8.64
C PHE A 41 -16.18 7.44 9.85
N TYR A 42 -15.94 8.64 10.39
CA TYR A 42 -15.07 8.84 11.54
C TYR A 42 -15.49 10.09 12.32
N VAL A 43 -14.90 10.31 13.50
CA VAL A 43 -15.14 11.51 14.30
C VAL A 43 -14.01 12.51 14.06
N TRP A 44 -14.36 13.71 13.65
CA TRP A 44 -13.45 14.85 13.53
C TRP A 44 -14.09 16.08 14.17
N GLU A 45 -13.34 16.76 15.05
CA GLU A 45 -13.85 17.94 15.80
C GLU A 45 -15.21 17.69 16.46
N ASP A 46 -15.34 16.55 17.14
CA ASP A 46 -16.55 16.07 17.84
C ASP A 46 -17.79 15.90 16.93
N LYS A 47 -17.59 15.82 15.62
CA LYS A 47 -18.66 15.58 14.64
C LYS A 47 -18.38 14.31 13.85
N THR A 48 -19.45 13.59 13.53
CA THR A 48 -19.37 12.49 12.57
C THR A 48 -19.15 13.08 11.19
N THR A 49 -18.03 12.70 10.57
CA THR A 49 -17.63 13.06 9.22
C THR A 49 -17.78 11.84 8.33
N GLU A 50 -18.14 12.10 7.08
CA GLU A 50 -18.24 11.12 6.00
C GLU A 50 -17.43 11.63 4.81
N ASP A 51 -16.50 10.82 4.30
CA ASP A 51 -15.71 11.13 3.12
C ASP A 51 -15.80 10.04 2.05
N ASP A 52 -15.72 10.46 0.78
CA ASP A 52 -15.61 9.60 -0.39
C ASP A 52 -14.14 9.27 -0.70
N GLU A 53 -13.78 8.00 -0.61
CA GLU A 53 -12.41 7.52 -0.69
C GLU A 53 -12.24 6.34 -1.65
N SER A 54 -10.99 5.98 -1.87
CA SER A 54 -10.59 4.71 -2.46
C SER A 54 -9.70 3.95 -1.48
N LEU A 55 -9.97 2.66 -1.29
CA LEU A 55 -9.14 1.79 -0.47
C LEU A 55 -8.05 1.14 -1.35
N LEU A 56 -6.80 1.26 -0.92
CA LEU A 56 -5.66 0.59 -1.51
C LEU A 56 -5.31 -0.65 -0.68
N ILE A 57 -5.23 -1.80 -1.36
CA ILE A 57 -4.75 -3.05 -0.78
C ILE A 57 -3.42 -3.40 -1.43
N ILE A 58 -2.34 -3.11 -0.72
CA ILE A 58 -0.96 -3.13 -1.22
C ILE A 58 -0.27 -4.40 -0.72
N LYS A 59 0.25 -5.24 -1.63
CA LYS A 59 0.94 -6.48 -1.29
C LYS A 59 2.44 -6.29 -1.47
N SER A 60 3.22 -6.60 -0.44
CA SER A 60 4.66 -6.43 -0.46
C SER A 60 5.39 -7.45 0.40
N ASP A 61 6.72 -7.46 0.27
CA ASP A 61 7.62 -8.20 1.15
C ASP A 61 7.87 -7.38 2.42
N GLU A 62 7.88 -8.04 3.59
CA GLU A 62 8.15 -7.41 4.88
C GLU A 62 9.47 -6.60 4.86
N LYS A 63 10.46 -7.02 4.07
CA LYS A 63 11.79 -6.37 3.98
C LYS A 63 11.74 -4.91 3.54
N VAL A 64 10.72 -4.49 2.79
CA VAL A 64 10.59 -3.11 2.30
C VAL A 64 9.53 -2.31 3.06
N LYS A 65 8.95 -2.87 4.14
CA LYS A 65 7.85 -2.26 4.92
C LYS A 65 8.10 -0.80 5.29
N GLU A 66 9.23 -0.49 5.92
CA GLU A 66 9.51 0.87 6.38
C GLU A 66 9.60 1.87 5.22
N LYS A 67 10.22 1.47 4.11
CA LYS A 67 10.29 2.30 2.89
C LYS A 67 8.91 2.48 2.27
N LEU A 68 8.10 1.43 2.25
CA LEU A 68 6.73 1.46 1.76
C LEU A 68 5.87 2.44 2.58
N ILE A 69 5.90 2.34 3.91
CA ILE A 69 5.13 3.24 4.81
C ILE A 69 5.55 4.69 4.58
N ASN A 70 6.85 4.98 4.62
CA ASN A 70 7.33 6.34 4.42
C ASN A 70 6.93 6.90 3.05
N ARG A 71 7.01 6.07 2.01
CA ARG A 71 6.63 6.50 0.66
C ARG A 71 5.14 6.76 0.51
N ILE A 72 4.29 5.93 1.12
CA ILE A 72 2.85 6.18 1.17
C ILE A 72 2.60 7.54 1.84
N LYS A 73 3.23 7.83 2.99
CA LYS A 73 3.10 9.11 3.69
C LYS A 73 3.50 10.31 2.83
N GLU A 74 4.62 10.22 2.12
CA GLU A 74 5.10 11.29 1.23
C GLU A 74 4.17 11.58 0.05
N LEU A 75 3.50 10.54 -0.47
CA LEU A 75 2.60 10.66 -1.60
C LEU A 75 1.17 11.03 -1.20
N HIS A 76 0.83 10.92 0.09
CA HIS A 76 -0.51 11.13 0.59
C HIS A 76 -0.91 12.61 0.60
N THR A 77 -2.19 12.88 0.36
CA THR A 77 -2.77 14.23 0.47
C THR A 77 -3.14 14.59 1.91
N TYR A 78 -3.44 13.60 2.73
CA TYR A 78 -3.77 13.78 4.15
C TYR A 78 -2.53 13.96 5.00
N THR A 79 -2.65 14.79 6.03
CA THR A 79 -1.60 15.02 7.03
C THR A 79 -1.35 13.80 7.90
N LEU A 80 -2.41 13.03 8.20
CA LEU A 80 -2.36 11.77 8.95
C LEU A 80 -3.09 10.68 8.15
N PRO A 81 -2.40 9.99 7.23
CA PRO A 81 -3.01 8.90 6.47
C PRO A 81 -3.22 7.65 7.31
N GLU A 82 -4.30 6.92 7.02
CA GLU A 82 -4.43 5.53 7.48
C GLU A 82 -3.34 4.68 6.80
N ILE A 83 -2.49 4.01 7.57
CA ILE A 83 -1.56 3.00 7.05
C ILE A 83 -1.52 1.84 8.05
N ILE A 84 -2.24 0.76 7.75
CA ILE A 84 -2.33 -0.43 8.61
C ILE A 84 -1.60 -1.59 7.91
N ILE A 85 -0.77 -2.32 8.67
CA ILE A 85 -0.03 -3.47 8.16
C ILE A 85 -0.63 -4.77 8.72
N ILE A 86 -0.93 -5.70 7.83
CA ILE A 86 -1.36 -7.05 8.15
C ILE A 86 -0.27 -8.01 7.69
N ASN A 87 0.33 -8.73 8.65
CA ASN A 87 1.33 -9.74 8.38
C ASN A 87 0.70 -11.06 7.94
N PHE A 88 1.32 -11.71 6.95
CA PHE A 88 0.99 -13.08 6.56
C PHE A 88 2.25 -13.85 6.17
N ASN A 89 2.19 -15.17 6.32
CA ASN A 89 3.31 -16.07 6.10
C ASN A 89 2.98 -17.25 5.17
N ASP A 90 1.75 -17.34 4.66
CA ASP A 90 1.28 -18.45 3.83
C ASP A 90 0.43 -17.97 2.64
N GLY A 91 0.35 -18.81 1.61
CA GLY A 91 -0.26 -18.53 0.32
C GLY A 91 0.35 -19.40 -0.78
N LEU A 92 -0.07 -19.20 -2.03
CA LEU A 92 0.48 -19.94 -3.16
C LEU A 92 2.00 -19.68 -3.28
N PRO A 93 2.88 -20.70 -3.17
CA PRO A 93 4.33 -20.47 -3.10
C PRO A 93 4.90 -19.66 -4.27
N ASP A 94 4.42 -19.90 -5.49
CA ASP A 94 4.87 -19.17 -6.67
C ASP A 94 4.47 -17.68 -6.63
N TYR A 95 3.31 -17.36 -6.07
CA TYR A 95 2.86 -15.97 -5.89
C TYR A 95 3.70 -15.25 -4.83
N LEU A 96 3.99 -15.92 -3.72
CA LEU A 96 4.85 -15.38 -2.66
C LEU A 96 6.28 -15.14 -3.15
N LYS A 97 6.81 -16.06 -3.96
CA LYS A 97 8.09 -15.88 -4.65
C LYS A 97 8.05 -14.66 -5.57
N TRP A 98 7.00 -14.53 -6.38
CA TRP A 98 6.82 -13.37 -7.26
C TRP A 98 6.74 -12.05 -6.50
N ILE A 99 6.06 -11.98 -5.36
CA ILE A 99 6.07 -10.78 -4.50
C ILE A 99 7.51 -10.41 -4.13
N SER A 100 8.26 -11.39 -3.64
CA SER A 100 9.65 -11.20 -3.20
C SER A 100 10.54 -10.69 -4.34
N GLU A 101 10.37 -11.23 -5.55
CA GLU A 101 11.17 -10.87 -6.74
C GLU A 101 10.79 -9.51 -7.34
N SER A 102 9.53 -9.11 -7.18
CA SER A 102 9.01 -7.84 -7.69
C SER A 102 9.58 -6.64 -6.95
N VAL A 103 9.83 -6.80 -5.65
CA VAL A 103 10.37 -5.73 -4.79
C VAL A 103 11.89 -5.78 -4.60
N ARG A 104 12.58 -6.71 -5.28
CA ARG A 104 14.06 -6.72 -5.34
C ARG A 104 14.58 -5.59 -6.22
N ARG A 105 15.60 -4.89 -5.72
CA ARG A 105 16.36 -3.89 -6.49
C ARG A 105 17.17 -4.57 -7.61
N SER A 106 17.47 -3.81 -8.67
CA SER A 106 18.31 -4.24 -9.79
C SER A 106 19.74 -4.58 -9.37
N GLU A 107 20.28 -3.91 -8.36
CA GLU A 107 21.64 -4.13 -7.81
C GLU A 107 21.81 -5.54 -7.21
N ASP A 108 20.71 -6.18 -6.80
CA ASP A 108 20.67 -7.52 -6.18
C ASP A 108 20.63 -8.65 -7.22
N ARG A 109 20.58 -8.33 -8.53
CA ARG A 109 20.57 -9.31 -9.64
C ARG A 109 21.95 -9.53 -10.27
N SER A 110 22.95 -8.77 -9.85
CA SER A 110 24.30 -8.76 -10.40
C SER A 110 25.32 -9.56 -9.57
N LYS A 111 24.85 -10.35 -8.60
CA LYS A 111 25.66 -11.30 -7.82
C LYS A 111 25.18 -12.72 -8.05
#